data_AF-A0A941X5B8-F1
#
_entry.id   AF-A0A941X5B8-F1
#
_cell.length_a   1.000
_cell.length_b   1.000
_cell.length_c   1.000
_cell.angle_alpha   90.00
_cell.angle_beta   90.00
_cell.angle_gamma   90.00
#
_symmetry.space_group_name_H-M   'P 1'
#
loop_
_entity.id
_entity.type
_entity.pdbx_description
1 polymer ?
#
loop_
_entity_poly.entity_id
_entity_poly.type
_entity_poly.pdbx_seq_one_letter_code
_entity_poly.pdbx_strand_id
1 'polypeptide(L)'
;MKKNQLALIFLTLITMLAVWYFKSPTAEKDDDPTIIVTNSKNQVLASMREAIRNERSQKIADLNNIIADENATIVSKTAATLEKEQLSTISEQEVLLEIKVMNLGYSDAFVHSTASGVEVIVIANESSATAALDIINIIHETLDKTESVVVNFMTADQLKQA
;
A
#
# COMPACT_ATOMS: atom_id res chain seq x y z
N MET A 1 15.94 25.60 -59.46
CA MET A 1 14.55 25.21 -59.13
C MET A 1 14.48 24.12 -58.03
N LYS A 2 15.33 24.16 -56.98
CA LYS A 2 15.35 23.13 -55.90
C LYS A 2 14.78 23.59 -54.54
N LYS A 3 14.49 24.89 -54.35
CA LYS A 3 13.99 25.43 -53.07
C LYS A 3 12.52 25.05 -52.79
N ASN A 4 11.71 24.85 -53.83
CA ASN A 4 10.28 24.53 -53.71
C ASN A 4 10.03 23.02 -53.52
N GLN A 5 11.02 22.17 -53.80
CA GLN A 5 10.92 20.74 -53.49
C GLN A 5 11.07 20.47 -51.99
N LEU A 6 11.96 21.21 -51.31
CA LEU A 6 12.11 21.12 -49.85
C LEU A 6 10.81 21.51 -49.14
N ALA A 7 10.12 22.55 -49.61
CA ALA A 7 8.83 22.96 -49.07
C ALA A 7 7.74 21.88 -49.22
N LEU A 8 7.73 21.16 -50.34
CA LEU A 8 6.79 20.05 -50.56
C LEU A 8 7.08 18.83 -49.66
N ILE A 9 8.36 18.53 -49.42
CA ILE A 9 8.77 17.44 -48.50
C ILE A 9 8.39 17.77 -47.05
N PHE A 10 8.54 19.03 -46.62
CA PHE A 10 8.09 19.45 -45.29
C PHE A 10 6.57 19.41 -45.15
N LEU A 11 5.83 19.81 -46.17
CA LEU A 11 4.36 19.73 -46.17
C LEU A 11 3.87 18.28 -46.01
N THR A 12 4.47 17.33 -46.71
CA THR A 12 4.09 15.90 -46.60
C THR A 12 4.49 15.28 -45.25
N LEU A 13 5.63 15.69 -44.68
CA LEU A 13 6.02 15.26 -43.34
C LEU A 13 5.04 15.78 -42.27
N ILE A 14 4.60 17.04 -42.38
CA ILE A 14 3.64 17.64 -41.46
C ILE A 14 2.27 16.93 -41.57
N THR A 15 1.80 16.62 -42.77
CA THR A 15 0.53 15.90 -42.94
C THR A 15 0.62 14.46 -42.45
N MET A 16 1.75 13.78 -42.65
CA MET A 16 1.97 12.42 -42.13
C MET A 16 2.01 12.42 -40.58
N LEU A 17 2.65 13.43 -39.97
CA LEU A 17 2.68 13.60 -38.52
C LEU A 17 1.29 13.91 -37.94
N ALA A 18 0.50 14.74 -38.62
CA ALA A 18 -0.88 15.07 -38.22
C ALA A 18 -1.80 13.85 -38.25
N VAL A 19 -1.68 12.99 -39.29
CA VAL A 19 -2.43 11.73 -39.38
C VAL A 19 -2.00 10.76 -38.28
N TRP A 20 -0.72 10.70 -37.93
CA TRP A 20 -0.23 9.90 -36.81
C TRP A 20 -0.79 10.39 -35.47
N TYR A 21 -0.83 11.71 -35.26
CA TYR A 21 -1.41 12.30 -34.05
C TYR A 21 -2.93 12.09 -33.95
N PHE A 22 -3.65 12.03 -35.07
CA PHE A 22 -5.07 11.70 -35.08
C PHE A 22 -5.36 10.20 -34.87
N LYS A 23 -4.35 9.34 -35.05
CA LYS A 23 -4.40 7.88 -34.84
C LYS A 23 -3.95 7.48 -33.42
N SER A 24 -3.40 8.40 -32.62
CA SER A 24 -3.27 8.20 -31.17
C SER A 24 -4.61 8.50 -30.51
N PRO A 25 -5.12 7.63 -29.61
CA PRO A 25 -6.34 7.93 -28.88
C PRO A 25 -6.08 9.19 -28.06
N THR A 26 -6.70 10.29 -28.49
CA THR A 26 -6.84 11.49 -27.69
C THR A 26 -7.59 11.07 -26.43
N ALA A 27 -6.88 11.02 -25.30
CA ALA A 27 -7.51 10.96 -24.00
C ALA A 27 -8.40 12.20 -23.88
N GLU A 28 -9.71 11.98 -24.04
CA GLU A 28 -10.73 12.95 -23.68
C GLU A 28 -10.51 13.32 -22.21
N LYS A 29 -10.27 14.61 -21.97
CA LYS A 29 -10.43 15.20 -20.65
C LYS A 29 -11.92 15.28 -20.40
N ASP A 30 -12.46 14.28 -19.72
CA ASP A 30 -13.70 14.44 -18.97
C ASP A 30 -13.34 14.95 -17.58
N ASP A 31 -13.70 16.22 -17.34
CA ASP A 31 -13.68 16.88 -16.03
C ASP A 31 -14.82 16.34 -15.15
N ASP A 32 -14.67 15.09 -14.73
CA ASP A 32 -15.28 14.61 -13.49
C ASP A 32 -14.18 13.86 -12.75
N PRO A 33 -13.80 14.23 -11.52
CA PRO A 33 -12.96 13.39 -10.70
C PRO A 33 -13.82 12.21 -10.28
N THR A 34 -14.09 11.29 -11.22
CA THR A 34 -14.41 9.92 -10.89
C THR A 34 -13.17 9.44 -10.14
N ILE A 35 -13.23 9.51 -8.81
CA ILE A 35 -12.29 8.81 -7.94
C ILE A 35 -12.53 7.35 -8.27
N ILE A 36 -11.76 6.82 -9.22
CA ILE A 36 -11.68 5.40 -9.46
C ILE A 36 -10.99 4.85 -8.22
N VAL A 37 -11.77 4.59 -7.17
CA VAL A 37 -11.34 3.72 -6.07
C VAL A 37 -11.31 2.32 -6.67
N THR A 38 -10.25 2.00 -7.41
CA THR A 38 -9.92 0.61 -7.72
C THR A 38 -9.59 -0.07 -6.40
N ASN A 39 -10.62 -0.56 -5.72
CA ASN A 39 -10.53 -1.50 -4.60
C ASN A 39 -10.05 -2.88 -5.09
N SER A 40 -9.05 -2.92 -5.98
CA SER A 40 -8.44 -4.16 -6.43
C SER A 40 -7.38 -4.55 -5.41
N LYS A 41 -7.83 -4.93 -4.21
CA LYS A 41 -6.94 -5.52 -3.19
C LYS A 41 -6.27 -6.74 -3.80
N ASN A 42 -4.95 -6.81 -3.67
CA ASN A 42 -4.20 -7.92 -4.22
C ASN A 42 -4.51 -9.19 -3.43
N GLN A 43 -4.75 -10.32 -4.12
CA GLN A 43 -5.11 -11.58 -3.46
C GLN A 43 -4.02 -12.09 -2.50
N VAL A 44 -2.75 -11.86 -2.81
CA VAL A 44 -1.63 -12.25 -1.96
C VAL A 44 -1.62 -11.42 -0.68
N LEU A 45 -1.70 -10.09 -0.80
CA LEU A 45 -1.81 -9.21 0.37
C LEU A 45 -3.09 -9.48 1.17
N ALA A 46 -4.20 -9.83 0.51
CA ALA A 46 -5.42 -10.25 1.18
C ALA A 46 -5.21 -11.54 2.00
N SER A 47 -4.49 -12.53 1.46
CA SER A 47 -4.16 -13.75 2.20
C SER A 47 -3.23 -13.50 3.38
N MET A 48 -2.26 -12.59 3.25
CA MET A 48 -1.40 -12.16 4.37
C MET A 48 -2.20 -11.49 5.49
N ARG A 49 -3.11 -10.57 5.13
CA ARG A 49 -4.04 -9.95 6.11
C ARG A 49 -4.93 -10.99 6.79
N GLU A 50 -5.40 -11.98 6.05
CA GLU A 50 -6.21 -13.06 6.61
C GLU A 50 -5.41 -13.94 7.58
N ALA A 51 -4.17 -14.31 7.22
CA ALA A 51 -3.28 -15.08 8.08
C ALA A 51 -3.04 -14.37 9.43
N ILE A 52 -2.72 -13.07 9.39
CA ILE A 52 -2.50 -12.28 10.60
C ILE A 52 -3.78 -12.10 11.40
N ARG A 53 -4.92 -11.90 10.72
CA ARG A 53 -6.21 -11.83 11.39
C ARG A 53 -6.51 -13.13 12.14
N ASN A 54 -6.21 -14.28 11.54
CA ASN A 54 -6.40 -15.58 12.16
C ASN A 54 -5.47 -15.77 13.36
N GLU A 55 -4.18 -15.42 13.23
CA GLU A 55 -3.21 -15.45 14.32
C GLU A 55 -3.66 -14.57 15.50
N ARG A 56 -4.07 -13.32 15.23
CA ARG A 56 -4.59 -12.41 16.25
C ARG A 56 -5.86 -12.93 16.89
N SER A 57 -6.75 -13.55 16.12
CA SER A 57 -7.99 -14.13 16.66
C SER A 57 -7.69 -15.27 17.64
N GLN A 58 -6.70 -16.11 17.32
CA GLN A 58 -6.23 -17.17 18.22
C GLN A 58 -5.63 -16.56 19.50
N LYS A 59 -4.73 -15.58 19.35
CA LYS A 59 -4.10 -14.91 20.49
C LYS A 59 -5.12 -14.22 21.41
N ILE A 60 -6.13 -13.56 20.85
CA ILE A 60 -7.23 -12.96 21.61
C ILE A 60 -8.04 -14.03 22.34
N ALA A 61 -8.28 -15.19 21.72
CA ALA A 61 -8.97 -16.30 22.37
C ALA A 61 -8.16 -16.82 23.58
N ASP A 62 -6.84 -16.98 23.45
CA ASP A 62 -5.96 -17.39 24.54
C ASP A 62 -5.95 -16.38 25.69
N LEU A 63 -5.86 -15.08 25.38
CA LEU A 63 -5.95 -14.01 26.37
C LEU A 63 -7.31 -14.00 27.09
N ASN A 64 -8.40 -14.23 26.35
CA ASN A 64 -9.74 -14.33 26.96
C ASN A 64 -9.86 -15.55 27.88
N ASN A 65 -9.22 -16.68 27.55
CA ASN A 65 -9.17 -17.85 28.43
C ASN A 65 -8.46 -17.53 29.75
N ILE A 66 -7.33 -16.79 29.70
CA ILE A 66 -6.62 -16.34 30.91
C ILE A 66 -7.49 -15.40 31.75
N ILE A 67 -8.21 -14.49 31.11
CA ILE A 67 -9.12 -13.54 31.80
C ILE A 67 -10.27 -14.31 32.48
N ALA A 68 -10.81 -15.32 31.80
CA ALA A 68 -11.92 -16.14 32.28
C ALA A 68 -11.52 -17.18 33.33
N ASP A 69 -10.25 -17.60 33.40
CA ASP A 69 -9.77 -18.59 34.36
C ASP A 69 -9.94 -18.09 35.80
N GLU A 70 -10.67 -18.85 36.62
CA GLU A 70 -10.91 -18.55 38.03
C GLU A 70 -9.63 -18.65 38.87
N ASN A 71 -8.65 -19.43 38.43
CA ASN A 71 -7.38 -19.65 39.13
C ASN A 71 -6.30 -18.62 38.77
N ALA A 72 -6.51 -17.84 37.71
CA ALA A 72 -5.55 -16.84 37.29
C ALA A 72 -5.49 -15.67 38.29
N THR A 73 -4.27 -15.19 38.56
CA THR A 73 -4.06 -14.06 39.47
C THR A 73 -4.59 -12.75 38.87
N ILE A 74 -4.94 -11.79 39.73
CA ILE A 74 -5.40 -10.46 39.29
C ILE A 74 -4.37 -9.82 38.35
N VAL A 75 -3.06 -9.94 38.65
CA VAL A 75 -1.97 -9.41 37.83
C VAL A 75 -1.98 -10.02 36.42
N SER A 76 -2.18 -11.34 36.33
CA SER A 76 -2.26 -12.04 35.03
C SER A 76 -3.46 -11.61 34.21
N LYS A 77 -4.63 -11.42 34.85
CA LYS A 77 -5.84 -10.93 34.17
C LYS A 77 -5.68 -9.50 33.66
N THR A 78 -5.06 -8.64 34.47
CA THR A 78 -4.76 -7.26 34.06
C THR A 78 -3.77 -7.23 32.90
N ALA A 79 -2.71 -8.03 32.95
CA ALA A 79 -1.74 -8.13 31.85
C ALA A 79 -2.40 -8.63 30.55
N ALA A 80 -3.24 -9.66 30.63
CA ALA A 80 -3.95 -10.18 29.47
C ALA A 80 -4.94 -9.16 28.88
N THR A 81 -5.58 -8.35 29.72
CA THR A 81 -6.46 -7.26 29.28
C THR A 81 -5.67 -6.17 28.57
N LEU A 82 -4.53 -5.76 29.14
CA LEU A 82 -3.65 -4.75 28.54
C LEU A 82 -3.09 -5.22 27.19
N GLU A 83 -2.64 -6.47 27.10
CA GLU A 83 -2.12 -7.03 25.85
C GLU A 83 -3.21 -7.07 24.77
N LYS A 84 -4.45 -7.40 25.15
CA LYS A 84 -5.60 -7.37 24.22
C LYS A 84 -5.87 -5.95 23.71
N GLU A 85 -5.82 -4.95 24.58
CA GLU A 85 -5.98 -3.54 24.18
C GLU A 85 -4.85 -3.10 23.24
N GLN A 86 -3.61 -3.44 23.55
CA GLN A 86 -2.44 -3.15 22.70
C GLN A 86 -2.59 -3.78 21.31
N LEU A 87 -3.04 -5.04 21.21
CA LEU A 87 -3.30 -5.70 19.92
C LEU A 87 -4.37 -4.98 19.10
N SER A 88 -5.42 -4.44 19.74
CA SER A 88 -6.44 -3.64 19.07
C SER A 88 -5.86 -2.33 18.54
N THR A 89 -5.13 -1.60 19.37
CA THR A 89 -4.49 -0.34 18.99
C THR A 89 -3.52 -0.52 17.82
N ILE A 90 -2.68 -1.56 17.86
CA ILE A 90 -1.76 -1.87 16.76
C ILE A 90 -2.54 -2.16 15.47
N SER A 91 -3.60 -2.97 15.54
CA SER A 91 -4.43 -3.31 14.37
C SER A 91 -5.09 -2.07 13.77
N GLU A 92 -5.57 -1.15 14.58
CA GLU A 92 -6.15 0.13 14.13
C GLU A 92 -5.10 1.03 13.46
N GLN A 93 -3.90 1.10 14.04
CA GLN A 93 -2.78 1.88 13.49
C GLN A 93 -2.30 1.32 12.14
N GLU A 94 -2.19 0.00 12.00
CA GLU A 94 -1.83 -0.64 10.72
C GLU A 94 -2.84 -0.31 9.62
N VAL A 95 -4.13 -0.45 9.89
CA VAL A 95 -5.18 -0.13 8.90
C VAL A 95 -5.14 1.35 8.51
N LEU A 96 -4.94 2.23 9.48
CA LEU A 96 -4.79 3.66 9.22
C LEU A 96 -3.56 3.94 8.34
N LEU A 97 -2.42 3.29 8.62
CA LEU A 97 -1.20 3.41 7.84
C LEU A 97 -1.36 2.88 6.43
N GLU A 98 -2.01 1.72 6.24
CA GLU A 98 -2.33 1.20 4.91
C GLU A 98 -3.12 2.23 4.08
N ILE A 99 -4.13 2.86 4.68
CA ILE A 99 -4.92 3.91 4.01
C ILE A 99 -4.06 5.11 3.66
N LYS A 100 -3.22 5.59 4.60
CA LYS A 100 -2.33 6.72 4.34
C LYS A 100 -1.33 6.42 3.22
N VAL A 101 -0.79 5.22 3.17
CA VAL A 101 0.12 4.78 2.11
C VAL A 101 -0.64 4.68 0.78
N MET A 102 -1.82 4.05 0.74
CA MET A 102 -2.63 3.99 -0.48
C MET A 102 -2.99 5.39 -1.02
N ASN A 103 -3.21 6.38 -0.14
CA ASN A 103 -3.46 7.77 -0.53
C ASN A 103 -2.28 8.44 -1.27
N LEU A 104 -1.06 7.88 -1.21
CA LEU A 104 0.08 8.33 -2.02
C LEU A 104 -0.04 7.90 -3.50
N GLY A 105 -1.04 7.09 -3.85
CA GLY A 105 -1.29 6.62 -5.22
C GLY A 105 -0.90 5.17 -5.48
N TYR A 106 -0.61 4.39 -4.44
CA TYR A 106 -0.31 2.96 -4.58
C TYR A 106 -1.60 2.13 -4.67
N SER A 107 -1.56 1.05 -5.46
CA SER A 107 -2.74 0.20 -5.70
C SER A 107 -3.19 -0.58 -4.47
N ASP A 108 -2.24 -1.05 -3.66
CA ASP A 108 -2.50 -1.74 -2.40
C ASP A 108 -1.23 -1.62 -1.54
N ALA A 109 -1.42 -1.58 -0.23
CA ALA A 109 -0.34 -1.50 0.74
C ALA A 109 -0.68 -2.38 1.93
N PHE A 110 0.32 -3.08 2.44
CA PHE A 110 0.21 -3.95 3.59
C PHE A 110 1.20 -3.49 4.64
N VAL A 111 0.72 -3.27 5.86
CA VAL A 111 1.54 -2.78 6.97
C VAL A 111 1.40 -3.75 8.13
N HIS A 112 2.54 -4.23 8.64
CA HIS A 112 2.58 -5.11 9.79
C HIS A 112 3.59 -4.64 10.83
N SER A 113 3.10 -4.41 12.05
CA SER A 113 3.92 -4.07 13.19
C SER A 113 4.30 -5.32 13.98
N THR A 114 5.60 -5.59 14.06
CA THR A 114 6.18 -6.70 14.81
C THR A 114 7.02 -6.17 15.99
N ALA A 115 7.42 -7.06 16.89
CA ALA A 115 8.34 -6.71 17.98
C ALA A 115 9.71 -6.20 17.48
N SER A 116 10.13 -6.58 16.27
CA SER A 116 11.40 -6.17 15.65
C SER A 116 11.33 -4.88 14.85
N GLY A 117 10.14 -4.39 14.53
CA GLY A 117 9.96 -3.23 13.67
C GLY A 117 8.68 -3.30 12.83
N VAL A 118 8.52 -2.33 11.93
CA VAL A 118 7.38 -2.23 11.02
C VAL A 118 7.80 -2.70 9.64
N GLU A 119 7.12 -3.72 9.13
CA GLU A 119 7.25 -4.16 7.75
C GLU A 119 6.13 -3.55 6.90
N VAL A 120 6.51 -3.01 5.75
CA VAL A 120 5.59 -2.39 4.80
C VAL A 120 5.83 -3.00 3.44
N ILE A 121 4.78 -3.52 2.83
CA ILE A 121 4.80 -4.05 1.47
C ILE A 121 3.87 -3.19 0.62
N VAL A 122 4.40 -2.63 -0.46
CA VAL A 122 3.66 -1.74 -1.36
C VAL A 122 3.69 -2.27 -2.78
N ILE A 123 2.54 -2.25 -3.44
CA ILE A 123 2.43 -2.60 -4.85
C ILE A 123 2.78 -1.39 -5.70
N ALA A 124 3.95 -1.45 -6.33
CA ALA A 124 4.43 -0.42 -7.25
C ALA A 124 5.17 -1.03 -8.44
N ASN A 125 5.07 -0.39 -9.61
CA ASN A 125 5.83 -0.79 -10.79
C ASN A 125 7.30 -0.33 -10.72
N GLU A 126 7.55 0.74 -9.97
CA GLU A 126 8.86 1.35 -9.80
C GLU A 126 9.15 1.56 -8.31
N SER A 127 10.38 1.31 -7.90
CA SER A 127 10.87 1.58 -6.54
C SER A 127 11.77 2.81 -6.57
N SER A 128 11.54 3.78 -5.68
CA SER A 128 12.40 4.96 -5.51
C SER A 128 12.75 5.16 -4.05
N ALA A 129 13.99 5.57 -3.77
CA ALA A 129 14.42 5.89 -2.41
C ALA A 129 13.63 7.06 -1.81
N THR A 130 13.22 8.02 -2.63
CA THR A 130 12.36 9.15 -2.20
C THR A 130 10.98 8.65 -1.79
N ALA A 131 10.40 7.75 -2.58
CA ALA A 131 9.10 7.15 -2.30
C ALA A 131 9.12 6.30 -1.01
N ALA A 132 10.23 5.60 -0.76
CA ALA A 132 10.45 4.87 0.48
C ALA A 132 10.51 5.81 1.69
N LEU A 133 11.22 6.94 1.56
CA LEU A 133 11.36 7.93 2.62
C LEU A 133 10.02 8.57 2.96
N ASP A 134 9.18 8.88 1.97
CA ASP A 134 7.84 9.44 2.20
C ASP A 134 6.97 8.49 3.03
N ILE A 135 7.00 7.18 2.71
CA ILE A 135 6.30 6.15 3.48
C ILE A 135 6.85 6.06 4.90
N ILE A 136 8.18 6.06 5.06
CA ILE A 136 8.85 6.01 6.37
C ILE A 136 8.45 7.22 7.23
N ASN A 137 8.38 8.42 6.65
CA ASN A 137 7.95 9.62 7.36
C ASN A 137 6.51 9.51 7.87
N ILE A 138 5.58 9.04 7.04
CA ILE A 138 4.18 8.82 7.45
C ILE A 138 4.08 7.83 8.62
N ILE A 139 4.92 6.79 8.60
CA ILE A 139 4.97 5.79 9.66
C ILE A 139 5.50 6.39 10.95
N HIS A 140 6.61 7.14 10.90
CA HIS A 140 7.15 7.82 12.07
C HIS A 140 6.22 8.90 12.64
N GLU A 141 5.40 9.54 11.82
CA GLU A 141 4.37 10.49 12.29
C GLU A 141 3.21 9.80 13.00
N THR A 142 2.92 8.55 12.66
CA THR A 142 1.75 7.82 13.20
C THR A 142 2.12 6.91 14.37
N LEU A 143 3.31 6.31 14.33
CA LEU A 143 3.87 5.46 15.35
C LEU A 143 5.05 6.20 15.98
N ASP A 144 4.87 6.68 17.21
CA ASP A 144 5.93 7.34 17.97
C ASP A 144 7.17 6.46 18.01
N LYS A 145 8.22 6.88 17.28
CA LYS A 145 9.58 6.31 17.27
C LYS A 145 9.64 4.78 17.18
N THR A 146 9.21 4.25 16.06
CA THR A 146 9.61 2.90 15.61
C THR A 146 11.10 2.88 15.25
N GLU A 147 11.90 2.02 15.89
CA GLU A 147 13.36 1.98 15.71
C GLU A 147 13.80 1.36 14.37
N SER A 148 12.92 0.58 13.72
CA SER A 148 13.20 -0.07 12.44
C SER A 148 11.95 -0.12 11.57
N VAL A 149 12.01 0.49 10.39
CA VAL A 149 10.97 0.45 9.35
C VAL A 149 11.59 -0.12 8.08
N VAL A 150 10.98 -1.15 7.53
CA VAL A 150 11.41 -1.79 6.28
C VAL A 150 10.31 -1.62 5.24
N VAL A 151 10.66 -1.01 4.10
CA VAL A 151 9.73 -0.78 2.99
C VAL A 151 10.14 -1.63 1.80
N ASN A 152 9.28 -2.56 1.41
CA ASN A 152 9.44 -3.45 0.27
C ASN A 152 8.49 -3.04 -0.86
N PHE A 153 9.06 -2.66 -2.01
CA PHE A 153 8.29 -2.43 -3.22
C PHE A 153 8.26 -3.71 -4.04
N MET A 154 7.07 -4.21 -4.33
CA MET A 154 6.89 -5.43 -5.12
C MET A 154 5.91 -5.16 -6.25
N THR A 155 6.18 -5.72 -7.43
CA THR A 155 5.20 -5.68 -8.51
C THR A 155 4.08 -6.71 -8.25
N ALA A 156 2.91 -6.51 -8.87
CA ALA A 156 1.79 -7.44 -8.72
C ALA A 156 2.13 -8.88 -9.16
N ASP A 157 3.11 -9.04 -10.06
CA ASP A 157 3.57 -10.34 -10.56
C ASP A 157 4.62 -10.99 -9.66
N GLN A 158 5.44 -10.20 -8.96
CA GLN A 158 6.40 -10.71 -7.97
C GLN A 158 5.68 -11.23 -6.73
N LEU A 159 4.62 -10.56 -6.29
CA LEU A 159 3.82 -10.99 -5.15
C LEU A 159 3.17 -12.36 -5.37
N LYS A 160 2.75 -12.69 -6.60
CA LYS A 160 2.13 -13.99 -6.92
C LYS A 160 3.10 -15.17 -6.89
N GLN A 161 4.40 -14.91 -6.93
CA GLN A 161 5.46 -15.92 -6.99
C GLN A 161 6.19 -16.09 -5.64
N ALA A 162 5.91 -15.22 -4.67
CA ALA A 162 6.39 -15.28 -3.30
C ALA A 162 5.45 -16.15 -2.44
#